data_AF-A0A8H7S3B3-F1
#
_entry.id   AF-A0A8H7S3B3-F1
#
_cell.length_a   1.000
_cell.length_b   1.000
_cell.length_c   1.000
_cell.angle_alpha   90.00
_cell.angle_beta   90.00
_cell.angle_gamma   90.00
#
_symmetry.space_group_name_H-M   'P 1'
#
loop_
_entity.id
_entity.type
_entity.pdbx_description
1 polymer ?
#
loop_
_entity_poly.entity_id
_entity_poly.type
_entity_poly.pdbx_seq_one_letter_code
_entity_poly.pdbx_strand_id
1 'polypeptide(L)'
;MIRLYLYISLVLFLIGQVTAILPSWLQSDYVRQYRWSSFETDLIEDCSDDSYILEIKDITLTPPMPVPGEDLTIEAVGYLKETVDQGANANVLVKLGVVTLLHKDFDICGQLEDNDTELKCPIENGLIKVTQKVTLPKEIPKAHFKVQVRATNWDDSDLACLNVDVDFRRRRHHSAYNKHRLIGY
;
A
#
# COMPACT_ATOMS: atom_id res chain seq x y z
N MET A 1 -37.68 34.20 -41.23
CA MET A 1 -37.53 32.84 -40.65
C MET A 1 -36.32 32.07 -41.21
N ILE A 2 -36.07 32.06 -42.53
CA ILE A 2 -34.95 31.31 -43.15
C ILE A 2 -33.55 31.78 -42.69
N ARG A 3 -33.36 33.10 -42.47
CA ARG A 3 -32.07 33.65 -42.00
C ARG A 3 -31.71 33.27 -40.56
N LEU A 4 -32.70 33.01 -39.71
CA LEU A 4 -32.47 32.58 -38.32
C LEU A 4 -32.11 31.09 -38.27
N TYR A 5 -32.76 30.27 -39.12
CA TYR A 5 -32.49 28.84 -39.23
C TYR A 5 -31.09 28.56 -39.80
N LEU A 6 -30.65 29.34 -40.79
CA LEU A 6 -29.29 29.27 -41.31
C LEU A 6 -28.24 29.63 -40.24
N TYR A 7 -28.51 30.63 -39.39
CA TYR A 7 -27.59 31.02 -38.32
C TYR A 7 -27.50 29.95 -37.22
N ILE A 8 -28.63 29.38 -36.81
CA ILE A 8 -28.68 28.31 -35.81
C ILE A 8 -27.96 27.05 -36.32
N SER A 9 -28.15 26.66 -37.59
CA SER A 9 -27.43 25.53 -38.17
C SER A 9 -25.93 25.77 -38.29
N LEU A 10 -25.50 27.00 -38.58
CA LEU A 10 -24.07 27.35 -38.67
C LEU A 10 -23.39 27.36 -37.29
N VAL A 11 -24.08 27.83 -36.25
CA VAL A 11 -23.60 27.79 -34.87
C VAL A 11 -23.52 26.34 -34.33
N LEU A 12 -24.52 25.50 -34.61
CA LEU A 12 -24.51 24.09 -34.21
C LEU A 12 -23.39 23.29 -34.90
N PHE A 13 -23.08 23.59 -36.17
CA PHE A 13 -22.00 22.93 -36.90
C PHE A 13 -20.60 23.32 -36.37
N LEU A 14 -20.43 24.56 -35.89
CA LEU A 14 -19.17 25.02 -35.27
C LEU A 14 -18.92 24.40 -33.89
N ILE A 15 -19.97 24.16 -33.09
CA ILE A 15 -19.82 23.53 -31.76
C ILE A 15 -19.54 22.02 -31.91
N GLY A 16 -20.02 21.38 -32.98
CA GLY A 16 -19.87 19.95 -33.24
C GLY A 16 -18.45 19.48 -33.62
N GLN A 17 -17.52 20.38 -33.97
CA GLN A 17 -16.14 20.00 -34.34
C GLN A 17 -15.14 20.07 -33.18
N VAL A 18 -15.53 20.54 -31.99
CA VAL A 18 -14.60 20.72 -30.86
C VAL A 18 -14.52 19.49 -29.94
N THR A 19 -15.35 18.47 -30.14
CA THR A 19 -15.41 17.29 -29.24
C THR A 19 -14.42 16.16 -29.55
N ALA A 20 -13.48 16.35 -30.50
CA ALA A 20 -12.50 15.31 -30.86
C ALA A 20 -11.03 15.81 -30.87
N ILE A 21 -10.68 16.75 -29.99
CA ILE A 21 -9.29 17.14 -29.72
C ILE A 21 -9.03 17.16 -28.22
N LEU A 22 -9.34 16.07 -27.53
CA LEU A 22 -8.51 15.73 -26.37
C LEU A 22 -7.33 14.95 -26.94
N PRO A 23 -6.11 15.52 -26.90
CA PRO A 23 -4.92 14.78 -27.26
C PRO A 23 -4.79 13.53 -26.40
N SER A 24 -4.22 12.46 -26.93
CA SER A 24 -4.01 11.19 -26.22
C SER A 24 -3.17 11.32 -24.93
N TRP A 25 -2.38 12.39 -24.78
CA TRP A 25 -1.66 12.71 -23.55
C TRP A 25 -2.56 13.33 -22.45
N LEU A 26 -3.71 13.89 -22.79
CA LEU A 26 -4.63 14.52 -21.83
C LEU A 26 -5.46 13.49 -21.03
N GLN A 27 -5.33 12.20 -21.34
CA GLN A 27 -6.05 11.12 -20.66
C GLN A 27 -5.17 10.27 -19.75
N SER A 28 -3.83 10.31 -19.90
CA SER A 28 -2.90 9.52 -19.09
C SER A 28 -2.71 10.09 -17.68
N ASP A 29 -2.53 11.41 -17.57
CA ASP A 29 -2.04 11.99 -16.31
C ASP A 29 -3.18 12.34 -15.34
N TYR A 30 -4.41 12.51 -15.85
CA TYR A 30 -5.60 12.82 -15.03
C TYR A 30 -6.15 11.58 -14.30
N VAL A 31 -6.04 10.38 -14.87
CA VAL A 31 -6.49 9.13 -14.21
C VAL A 31 -5.48 8.66 -13.16
N ARG A 32 -4.20 9.01 -13.29
CA ARG A 32 -3.15 8.67 -12.30
C ARG A 32 -3.33 9.44 -10.99
N GLN A 33 -4.03 10.57 -11.01
CA GLN A 33 -4.26 11.41 -9.84
C GLN A 33 -5.53 11.06 -9.06
N TYR A 34 -6.32 10.04 -9.42
CA TYR A 34 -7.47 9.61 -8.58
C TYR A 34 -7.29 8.21 -7.98
N ARG A 35 -6.06 7.69 -7.95
CA ARG A 35 -5.65 6.58 -7.07
C ARG A 35 -5.20 7.12 -5.70
N TRP A 36 -6.04 7.90 -5.04
CA TRP A 36 -5.86 8.17 -3.61
C TRP A 36 -6.47 6.99 -2.88
N SER A 37 -5.66 5.97 -2.58
CA SER A 37 -5.99 5.09 -1.45
C SER A 37 -5.96 5.99 -0.22
N SER A 38 -7.13 6.32 0.30
CA SER A 38 -7.29 7.01 1.59
C SER A 38 -6.96 6.10 2.79
N PHE A 39 -6.16 5.05 2.56
CA PHE A 39 -5.78 4.04 3.51
C PHE A 39 -4.28 3.74 3.56
N GLU A 40 -3.43 4.54 2.89
CA GLU A 40 -1.99 4.43 3.08
C GLU A 40 -1.63 4.90 4.49
N THR A 41 -1.29 3.94 5.34
CA THR A 41 -0.90 4.18 6.73
C THR A 41 0.46 4.91 6.77
N ASP A 42 0.55 6.05 7.46
CA ASP A 42 1.82 6.76 7.69
C ASP A 42 2.86 5.93 8.49
N LEU A 43 2.49 4.73 8.95
CA LEU A 43 3.33 3.87 9.78
C LEU A 43 4.27 2.99 8.96
N ILE A 44 3.95 2.72 7.69
CA ILE A 44 4.67 1.76 6.84
C ILE A 44 5.29 2.53 5.67
N GLU A 45 6.59 2.34 5.49
CA GLU A 45 7.35 2.84 4.35
C GLU A 45 7.83 1.63 3.54
N ASP A 46 7.48 1.60 2.25
CA ASP A 46 8.09 0.69 1.29
C ASP A 46 9.48 1.24 0.90
N CYS A 47 10.52 0.48 1.25
CA CYS A 47 11.91 0.82 0.94
C CYS A 47 12.45 0.07 -0.28
N SER A 48 11.56 -0.61 -1.02
CA SER A 48 11.88 -1.36 -2.22
C SER A 48 12.12 -0.42 -3.41
N ASP A 49 12.88 -0.90 -4.40
CA ASP A 49 13.02 -0.26 -5.70
C ASP A 49 12.53 -1.19 -6.83
N ASP A 50 12.72 -0.77 -8.08
CA ASP A 50 12.24 -1.51 -9.24
C ASP A 50 12.89 -2.90 -9.42
N SER A 51 13.99 -3.20 -8.71
CA SER A 51 14.64 -4.52 -8.73
C SER A 51 13.95 -5.55 -7.84
N TYR A 52 13.14 -5.13 -6.87
CA TYR A 52 12.43 -6.03 -5.97
C TYR A 52 11.31 -6.78 -6.70
N ILE A 53 11.13 -8.06 -6.35
CA ILE A 53 10.15 -8.95 -6.98
C ILE A 53 8.71 -8.49 -6.72
N LEU A 54 8.40 -8.03 -5.50
CA LEU A 54 7.07 -7.56 -5.12
C LEU A 54 6.94 -6.06 -5.33
N GLU A 55 6.01 -5.65 -6.20
CA GLU A 55 5.57 -4.26 -6.31
C GLU A 55 4.31 -4.06 -5.45
N ILE A 56 4.44 -3.34 -4.35
CA ILE A 56 3.33 -3.09 -3.43
C ILE A 56 2.39 -2.05 -4.04
N LYS A 57 1.09 -2.34 -4.01
CA LYS A 57 0.03 -1.49 -4.60
C LYS A 57 -0.84 -0.81 -3.57
N ASP A 58 -1.06 -1.45 -2.43
CA ASP A 58 -1.80 -0.92 -1.29
C ASP A 58 -1.48 -1.72 -0.03
N ILE A 59 -1.41 -1.05 1.12
CA ILE A 59 -1.40 -1.69 2.44
C ILE A 59 -2.42 -0.97 3.32
N THR A 60 -3.38 -1.75 3.83
CA THR A 60 -4.47 -1.29 4.67
C THR A 60 -4.37 -1.92 6.05
N LEU A 61 -4.40 -1.09 7.10
CA LEU A 61 -4.42 -1.53 8.50
C LEU A 61 -5.79 -1.31 9.14
N THR A 62 -6.32 -2.34 9.81
CA THR A 62 -7.57 -2.24 10.57
C THR A 62 -7.37 -2.79 11.99
N PRO A 63 -7.47 -1.95 13.04
CA PRO A 63 -7.66 -0.50 12.99
C PRO A 63 -6.47 0.23 12.36
N PRO A 64 -6.65 1.45 11.84
CA PRO A 64 -5.58 2.20 11.14
C PRO A 64 -4.39 2.56 12.03
N MET A 65 -4.59 2.57 13.35
CA MET A 65 -3.53 2.70 14.34
C MET A 65 -3.52 1.43 15.21
N PRO A 66 -2.37 0.73 15.31
CA PRO A 66 -2.22 -0.44 16.18
C PRO A 66 -2.57 -0.13 17.64
N VAL A 67 -3.42 -0.96 18.25
CA VAL A 67 -3.81 -0.84 19.66
C VAL A 67 -3.33 -2.07 20.43
N PRO A 68 -2.50 -1.90 21.48
CA PRO A 68 -2.08 -3.04 22.31
C PRO A 68 -3.27 -3.80 22.88
N GLY A 69 -3.26 -5.12 22.78
CA GLY A 69 -4.33 -5.99 23.27
C GLY A 69 -5.50 -6.20 22.32
N GLU A 70 -5.48 -5.58 21.13
CA GLU A 70 -6.50 -5.74 20.10
C GLU A 70 -5.94 -6.49 18.88
N ASP A 71 -6.86 -7.00 18.06
CA ASP A 71 -6.52 -7.59 16.79
C ASP A 71 -6.19 -6.50 15.77
N LEU A 72 -5.10 -6.70 15.04
CA LEU A 72 -4.71 -5.91 13.88
C LEU A 72 -4.86 -6.79 12.63
N THR A 73 -5.72 -6.37 11.72
CA THR A 73 -5.84 -6.93 10.38
C THR A 73 -5.01 -6.10 9.42
N ILE A 74 -4.14 -6.76 8.67
CA ILE A 74 -3.28 -6.19 7.65
C ILE A 74 -3.74 -6.76 6.31
N GLU A 75 -4.20 -5.89 5.42
CA GLU A 75 -4.50 -6.28 4.03
C GLU A 75 -3.47 -5.63 3.10
N ALA A 76 -2.76 -6.44 2.34
CA ALA A 76 -1.80 -5.98 1.35
C ALA A 76 -2.21 -6.44 -0.04
N VAL A 77 -2.13 -5.54 -1.02
CA VAL A 77 -2.31 -5.84 -2.44
C VAL A 77 -1.00 -5.51 -3.14
N GLY A 78 -0.51 -6.43 -3.96
CA GLY A 78 0.76 -6.27 -4.66
C GLY A 78 0.79 -7.02 -5.98
N TYR A 79 1.82 -6.76 -6.78
CA TYR A 79 2.11 -7.48 -8.02
C TYR A 79 3.48 -8.15 -7.93
N LEU A 80 3.51 -9.47 -8.05
CA LEU A 80 4.74 -10.26 -8.12
C LEU A 80 5.23 -10.29 -9.57
N LYS A 81 6.48 -9.85 -9.79
CA LYS A 81 7.14 -9.91 -11.10
C LYS A 81 7.60 -11.33 -11.44
N GLU A 82 7.94 -12.09 -10.41
CA GLU A 82 8.51 -13.44 -10.49
C GLU A 82 7.82 -14.37 -9.49
N THR A 83 7.97 -15.67 -9.69
CA THR A 83 7.42 -16.70 -8.81
C THR A 83 8.18 -16.72 -7.48
N VAL A 84 7.47 -16.77 -6.37
CA VAL A 84 8.04 -16.94 -5.03
C VAL A 84 8.00 -18.41 -4.66
N ASP A 85 9.17 -19.04 -4.55
CA ASP A 85 9.26 -20.47 -4.30
C ASP A 85 9.49 -20.80 -2.82
N GLN A 86 9.42 -22.09 -2.51
CA GLN A 86 9.78 -22.65 -1.21
C GLN A 86 11.21 -22.25 -0.82
N GLY A 87 11.38 -21.76 0.41
CA GLY A 87 12.65 -21.23 0.90
C GLY A 87 12.74 -19.71 0.89
N ALA A 88 11.73 -19.00 0.39
CA ALA A 88 11.60 -17.56 0.57
C ALA A 88 11.59 -17.19 2.07
N ASN A 89 12.36 -16.18 2.45
CA ASN A 89 12.66 -15.85 3.83
C ASN A 89 12.45 -14.35 4.10
N ALA A 90 11.94 -14.00 5.28
CA ALA A 90 11.84 -12.64 5.79
C ALA A 90 12.69 -12.46 7.05
N ASN A 91 13.75 -11.67 6.94
CA ASN A 91 14.49 -11.17 8.09
C ASN A 91 13.72 -10.00 8.73
N VAL A 92 13.36 -10.18 10.01
CA VAL A 92 12.61 -9.21 10.78
C VAL A 92 13.46 -8.70 11.94
N LEU A 93 13.72 -7.40 11.93
CA LEU A 93 14.47 -6.69 12.96
C LEU A 93 13.54 -5.69 13.68
N VAL A 94 13.28 -5.92 14.96
CA VAL A 94 12.48 -5.03 15.81
C VAL A 94 13.39 -4.32 16.79
N LYS A 95 13.35 -2.99 16.78
CA LYS A 95 14.08 -2.12 17.72
C LYS A 95 13.11 -1.34 18.59
N LEU A 96 13.50 -1.15 19.84
CA LEU A 96 12.90 -0.25 20.81
C LEU A 96 13.91 0.86 21.10
N GLY A 97 13.71 2.02 20.48
CA GLY A 97 14.74 3.07 20.44
C GLY A 97 16.03 2.58 19.78
N VAL A 98 17.11 2.47 20.56
CA VAL A 98 18.43 1.98 20.08
C VAL A 98 18.68 0.49 20.37
N VAL A 99 17.81 -0.15 21.16
CA VAL A 99 17.97 -1.54 21.57
C VAL A 99 17.23 -2.46 20.60
N THR A 100 17.88 -3.54 20.16
CA THR A 100 17.25 -4.58 19.35
C THR A 100 16.50 -5.55 20.26
N LEU A 101 15.20 -5.70 20.04
CA LEU A 101 14.33 -6.65 20.76
C LEU A 101 14.21 -7.99 20.03
N LEU A 102 14.13 -7.95 18.70
CA LEU A 102 13.97 -9.13 17.86
C LEU A 102 14.88 -8.98 16.65
N HIS A 103 15.58 -10.05 16.32
CA HIS A 103 16.24 -10.23 15.03
C HIS A 103 16.07 -11.70 14.68
N LYS A 104 15.15 -12.00 13.78
CA LYS A 104 14.78 -13.37 13.41
C LYS A 104 14.42 -13.46 11.96
N ASP A 105 14.72 -14.62 11.39
CA ASP A 105 14.32 -15.03 10.06
C ASP A 105 13.03 -15.84 10.15
N PHE A 106 12.14 -15.62 9.21
CA PHE A 106 10.85 -16.29 9.10
C PHE A 106 10.70 -16.87 7.69
N ASP A 107 10.45 -18.17 7.60
CA ASP A 107 10.08 -18.82 6.34
C ASP A 107 8.70 -18.31 5.89
N ILE A 108 8.66 -17.58 4.77
CA ILE A 108 7.44 -16.96 4.26
C ILE A 108 6.42 -18.02 3.89
N CYS A 109 6.85 -19.09 3.22
CA CYS A 109 5.98 -20.18 2.80
C CYS A 109 5.42 -20.93 4.00
N GLY A 110 6.27 -21.20 5.00
CA GLY A 110 5.82 -21.79 6.27
C GLY A 110 4.80 -20.92 7.00
N GLN A 111 5.01 -19.59 7.04
CA GLN A 111 4.05 -18.67 7.67
C GLN A 111 2.70 -18.62 6.92
N LEU A 112 2.68 -18.72 5.60
CA LEU A 112 1.44 -18.71 4.82
C LEU A 112 0.60 -19.97 5.08
N GLU A 113 1.25 -21.12 5.26
CA GLU A 113 0.60 -22.39 5.61
C GLU A 113 0.06 -22.37 7.05
N ASP A 114 0.87 -21.89 8.01
CA ASP A 114 0.51 -21.82 9.43
C ASP A 114 -0.69 -20.89 9.70
N ASN A 115 -0.85 -19.86 8.87
CA ASN A 115 -1.92 -18.86 9.00
C ASN A 115 -3.16 -19.13 8.13
N ASP A 116 -3.26 -20.31 7.50
CA ASP A 116 -4.39 -20.74 6.66
C ASP A 116 -4.78 -19.69 5.59
N THR A 117 -3.77 -19.16 4.90
CA THR A 117 -3.99 -18.17 3.84
C THR A 117 -4.36 -18.85 2.51
N GLU A 118 -5.03 -18.11 1.62
CA GLU A 118 -5.36 -18.62 0.27
C GLU A 118 -4.12 -18.83 -0.62
N LEU A 119 -2.99 -18.22 -0.25
CA LEU A 119 -1.73 -18.35 -0.97
C LEU A 119 -1.00 -19.61 -0.53
N LYS A 120 -0.52 -20.37 -1.52
CA LYS A 120 0.32 -21.54 -1.32
C LYS A 120 1.58 -21.38 -2.14
N CYS A 121 2.71 -21.76 -1.57
CA CYS A 121 3.96 -21.81 -2.33
C CYS A 121 3.99 -23.05 -3.23
N PRO A 122 4.52 -22.94 -4.46
CA PRO A 122 5.06 -21.73 -5.09
C PRO A 122 3.96 -20.73 -5.47
N ILE A 123 4.20 -19.44 -5.21
CA ILE A 123 3.26 -18.36 -5.53
C ILE A 123 3.61 -17.84 -6.91
N GLU A 124 2.75 -18.11 -7.88
CA GLU A 124 2.94 -17.65 -9.26
C GLU A 124 2.97 -16.12 -9.35
N ASN A 125 3.69 -15.63 -10.36
CA ASN A 125 3.75 -14.21 -10.65
C ASN A 125 2.36 -13.65 -11.01
N GLY A 126 2.12 -12.38 -10.69
CA GLY A 126 0.83 -11.75 -10.92
C GLY A 126 0.32 -10.92 -9.74
N LEU A 127 -0.95 -10.52 -9.83
CA LEU A 127 -1.60 -9.73 -8.78
C LEU A 127 -1.97 -10.64 -7.61
N ILE A 128 -1.54 -10.27 -6.41
CA ILE A 128 -1.82 -10.99 -5.18
C ILE A 128 -2.51 -10.08 -4.16
N LYS A 129 -3.32 -10.69 -3.30
CA LYS A 129 -3.88 -10.07 -2.10
C LYS A 129 -3.59 -10.98 -0.91
N VAL A 130 -3.07 -10.38 0.16
CA VAL A 130 -2.79 -11.06 1.43
C VAL A 130 -3.58 -10.37 2.53
N THR A 131 -4.28 -11.14 3.34
CA THR A 131 -4.92 -10.66 4.56
C THR A 131 -4.35 -11.44 5.72
N GLN A 132 -3.65 -10.76 6.62
CA GLN A 132 -3.10 -11.35 7.83
C GLN A 132 -3.74 -10.72 9.06
N LYS A 133 -4.18 -11.56 10.00
CA LYS A 133 -4.69 -11.11 11.29
C LYS A 133 -3.65 -11.43 12.37
N VAL A 134 -3.31 -10.43 13.19
CA VAL A 134 -2.35 -10.57 14.29
C VAL A 134 -2.95 -9.99 15.55
N THR A 135 -2.91 -10.73 16.65
CA THR A 135 -3.31 -10.21 17.96
C THR A 135 -2.12 -9.52 18.62
N LEU A 136 -2.25 -8.23 18.91
CA LEU A 136 -1.20 -7.48 19.58
C LEU A 136 -1.22 -7.78 21.08
N PRO A 137 -0.09 -8.13 21.72
CA PRO A 137 -0.06 -8.38 23.15
C PRO A 137 -0.43 -7.13 23.97
N LYS A 138 -1.00 -7.32 25.16
CA LYS A 138 -1.40 -6.22 26.06
C LYS A 138 -0.21 -5.55 26.73
N GLU A 139 0.87 -6.30 26.87
CA GLU A 139 2.09 -5.95 27.61
C GLU A 139 3.09 -5.13 26.77
N ILE A 140 2.70 -4.67 25.56
CA ILE A 140 3.56 -3.82 24.72
C ILE A 140 3.95 -2.55 25.51
N PRO A 141 5.25 -2.31 25.74
CA PRO A 141 5.69 -1.16 26.49
C PRO A 141 5.39 0.14 25.74
N LYS A 142 5.15 1.22 26.51
CA LYS A 142 4.96 2.57 25.97
C LYS A 142 6.29 3.12 25.46
N ALA A 143 6.63 2.77 24.24
CA ALA A 143 7.89 3.12 23.62
C ALA A 143 7.73 3.33 22.11
N HIS A 144 8.82 3.76 21.49
CA HIS A 144 8.92 3.91 20.05
C HIS A 144 9.56 2.66 19.45
N PHE A 145 8.86 2.03 18.52
CA PHE A 145 9.26 0.82 17.85
C PHE A 145 9.61 1.12 16.40
N LYS A 146 10.69 0.50 15.94
CA LYS A 146 11.07 0.45 14.53
C LYS A 146 11.17 -1.01 14.13
N VAL A 147 10.39 -1.41 13.14
CA VAL A 147 10.45 -2.74 12.53
C VAL A 147 11.07 -2.60 11.15
N GLN A 148 12.02 -3.45 10.83
CA GLN A 148 12.57 -3.58 9.49
C GLN A 148 12.27 -5.00 9.03
N VAL A 149 11.68 -5.12 7.86
CA VAL A 149 11.42 -6.40 7.19
C VAL A 149 12.18 -6.39 5.89
N ARG A 150 13.03 -7.40 5.70
CA ARG A 150 13.77 -7.64 4.46
C ARG A 150 13.46 -9.05 4.02
N ALA A 151 12.76 -9.19 2.92
CA ALA A 151 12.39 -10.47 2.37
C ALA A 151 13.22 -10.78 1.13
N THR A 152 13.64 -12.03 1.00
CA THR A 152 14.32 -12.58 -0.17
C THR A 152 13.61 -13.84 -0.63
N ASN A 153 13.74 -14.15 -1.92
CA ASN A 153 13.32 -15.42 -2.48
C ASN A 153 14.39 -16.50 -2.21
N TRP A 154 14.11 -17.75 -2.59
CA TRP A 154 14.99 -18.90 -2.35
C TRP A 154 16.40 -18.77 -2.97
N ASP A 155 16.55 -17.93 -3.99
CA ASP A 155 17.77 -17.67 -4.75
C ASP A 155 18.51 -16.41 -4.25
N ASP A 156 18.14 -15.89 -3.07
CA ASP A 156 18.61 -14.64 -2.46
C ASP A 156 18.22 -13.37 -3.24
N SER A 157 17.32 -13.46 -4.24
CA SER A 157 16.78 -12.29 -4.93
C SER A 157 15.88 -11.47 -4.00
N ASP A 158 16.00 -10.14 -4.06
CA ASP A 158 15.26 -9.20 -3.23
C ASP A 158 13.75 -9.29 -3.48
N LEU A 159 12.98 -9.72 -2.48
CA LEU A 159 11.53 -9.92 -2.59
C LEU A 159 10.74 -8.71 -2.15
N ALA A 160 10.95 -8.22 -0.92
CA ALA A 160 10.26 -7.04 -0.39
C ALA A 160 11.07 -6.31 0.69
N CYS A 161 10.91 -4.99 0.78
CA CYS A 161 11.54 -4.15 1.80
C CYS A 161 10.51 -3.26 2.49
N LEU A 162 10.30 -3.45 3.80
CA LEU A 162 9.41 -2.58 4.59
C LEU A 162 10.13 -2.01 5.82
N ASN A 163 9.86 -0.74 6.11
CA ASN A 163 10.16 -0.11 7.38
C ASN A 163 8.85 0.28 8.06
N VAL A 164 8.69 -0.07 9.34
CA VAL A 164 7.51 0.30 10.12
C VAL A 164 7.94 1.13 11.34
N ASP A 165 7.30 2.26 11.55
CA ASP A 165 7.58 3.18 12.65
C ASP A 165 6.31 3.40 13.48
N VAL A 166 6.28 2.88 14.71
CA VAL A 166 5.11 2.94 15.60
C VAL A 166 5.49 3.50 16.97
N ASP A 167 4.79 4.55 17.41
CA ASP A 167 5.02 5.19 18.71
C ASP A 167 3.87 4.97 19.69
N PHE A 168 4.00 3.98 20.57
CA PHE A 168 3.03 3.67 21.63
C PHE A 168 3.12 4.60 22.85
N ARG A 169 4.03 5.60 22.88
CA ARG A 169 4.12 6.58 23.98
C ARG A 169 2.99 7.59 23.92
N ARG A 170 2.58 7.97 22.71
CA ARG A 170 1.59 9.02 22.49
C ARG A 170 0.25 8.36 22.16
N ARG A 171 -0.78 8.66 22.97
CA ARG A 171 -2.16 8.56 22.48
C ARG A 171 -2.36 9.68 21.46
N ARG A 172 -1.80 9.54 20.25
CA ARG A 172 -2.29 10.35 19.14
C ARG A 172 -3.69 9.80 18.87
N HIS A 173 -4.70 10.46 19.41
CA HIS A 173 -5.97 10.50 18.72
C HIS A 173 -5.65 11.08 17.34
N HIS A 174 -5.47 10.21 16.34
CA HIS A 174 -5.72 10.64 14.98
C HIS A 174 -7.23 10.90 14.92
N SER A 175 -7.58 12.12 15.33
CA SER A 175 -8.83 12.73 14.95
C SER A 175 -8.79 12.79 13.44
N ALA A 176 -9.47 11.85 12.79
CA ALA A 176 -9.86 11.97 11.40
C ALA A 176 -10.80 13.18 11.29
N TYR A 177 -10.25 14.39 11.34
CA TYR A 177 -10.99 15.61 11.04
C TYR A 177 -10.03 16.79 10.85
N ASN A 178 -10.02 17.29 9.62
CA ASN A 178 -9.64 18.65 9.24
C ASN A 178 -8.14 18.98 9.10
N LYS A 179 -7.56 18.59 7.96
CA LYS A 179 -6.42 19.29 7.34
C LYS A 179 -6.69 19.63 5.88
N HIS A 180 -7.83 20.26 5.61
CA HIS A 180 -8.03 21.06 4.39
C HIS A 180 -8.87 22.30 4.72
N ARG A 181 -8.24 23.22 5.45
CA ARG A 181 -8.56 24.64 5.37
C ARG A 181 -7.22 25.35 5.39
N LEU A 182 -7.10 26.40 4.57
CA LEU A 182 -5.89 27.13 4.21
C LEU A 182 -5.16 26.55 2.99
N ILE A 183 -5.77 26.65 1.80
CA ILE A 183 -5.32 27.61 0.78
C ILE A 183 -6.56 28.05 0.00
N GLY A 184 -7.08 29.23 0.32
CA GLY A 184 -7.95 29.96 -0.59
C GLY A 184 -7.05 30.81 -1.47
N TYR A 185 -7.13 30.60 -2.78
CA TYR A 185 -6.83 31.57 -3.83
C TYR A 185 -7.89 31.40 -4.91
#